data_AF-A0A7K1SSQ7-F1
#
_entry.id   AF-A0A7K1SSQ7-F1
#
_cell.length_a   1.000
_cell.length_b   1.000
_cell.length_c   1.000
_cell.angle_alpha   90.00
_cell.angle_beta   90.00
_cell.angle_gamma   90.00
#
_symmetry.space_group_name_H-M   'P 1'
#
loop_
_entity.id
_entity.type
_entity.pdbx_description
1 polymer ?
#
loop_
_entity_poly.entity_id
_entity_poly.type
_entity_poly.pdbx_seq_one_letter_code
_entity_poly.pdbx_strand_id
1 'polypeptide(L)'
;MNWQAILLSVFGSICAQLLNLAELSKTPKSRRPDFKDYAYWLPFIIYPVISAVIAYAYFDSKADVNKMLAIQIGASSPLIIKSLANAVPNEITSISGKRKI
;
A
#
# COMPACT_ATOMS: atom_id res chain seq x y z
N MET A 1 8.73 19.15 -14.79
CA MET A 1 8.57 18.01 -13.89
C MET A 1 8.09 18.55 -12.55
N ASN A 2 6.96 18.05 -12.04
CA ASN A 2 6.21 18.69 -10.94
C ASN A 2 6.52 17.99 -9.61
N TRP A 3 7.73 18.21 -9.06
CA TRP A 3 8.19 17.58 -7.80
C TRP A 3 7.24 17.78 -6.62
N GLN A 4 6.54 18.91 -6.57
CA GLN A 4 5.53 19.18 -5.55
C GLN A 4 4.47 18.07 -5.53
N ALA A 5 3.97 17.69 -6.71
CA ALA A 5 2.88 16.75 -6.83
C ALA A 5 3.31 15.32 -6.48
N ILE A 6 4.57 14.94 -6.74
CA ILE A 6 5.17 13.68 -6.28
C ILE A 6 5.23 13.65 -4.75
N LEU A 7 5.72 14.72 -4.11
CA LEU A 7 5.79 14.81 -2.65
C LEU A 7 4.40 14.77 -2.00
N LEU A 8 3.41 15.42 -2.62
CA LEU A 8 2.01 15.39 -2.20
C LEU A 8 1.40 13.98 -2.30
N SER A 9 1.74 13.20 -3.32
CA SER A 9 1.33 11.79 -3.43
C SER A 9 1.98 10.91 -2.36
N VAL A 10 3.26 11.10 -2.09
CA VAL A 10 3.95 10.40 -1.00
C VAL A 10 3.30 10.74 0.34
N PHE A 11 2.98 12.02 0.56
CA PHE A 11 2.28 12.46 1.77
C PHE A 11 0.90 11.82 1.92
N GLY A 12 0.11 11.76 0.84
CA GLY A 12 -1.18 11.05 0.82
C GLY A 12 -1.05 9.57 1.18
N SER A 13 -0.02 8.88 0.69
CA SER A 13 0.25 7.48 1.05
C SER A 13 0.67 7.33 2.50
N ILE A 14 1.51 8.23 3.03
CA ILE A 14 1.90 8.22 4.44
C ILE A 14 0.68 8.42 5.34
N CYS A 15 -0.22 9.35 5.00
CA CYS A 15 -1.47 9.56 5.73
C CYS A 15 -2.34 8.29 5.75
N ALA A 16 -2.46 7.58 4.63
CA ALA A 16 -3.19 6.32 4.56
C ALA A 16 -2.54 5.22 5.43
N GLN A 17 -1.21 5.16 5.47
CA GLN A 17 -0.47 4.26 6.36
C GLN A 17 -0.68 4.61 7.84
N LEU A 18 -0.64 5.90 8.18
CA LEU A 18 -0.89 6.39 9.54
C LEU A 18 -2.30 6.05 10.01
N LEU A 19 -3.28 6.13 9.12
CA LEU A 19 -4.65 5.73 9.42
C LEU A 19 -4.76 4.23 9.70
N ASN A 20 -4.12 3.37 8.90
CA ASN A 20 -4.04 1.93 9.18
C ASN A 20 -3.41 1.67 10.56
N LEU A 21 -2.33 2.39 10.88
CA LEU A 21 -1.66 2.31 12.17
C LEU A 21 -2.58 2.76 13.33
N ALA A 22 -3.37 3.80 13.12
CA ALA A 22 -4.38 4.28 14.06
C ALA A 22 -5.53 3.28 14.26
N GLU A 23 -5.95 2.57 13.21
CA GLU A 23 -6.93 1.49 13.34
C GLU A 23 -6.38 0.28 14.10
N LEU A 24 -5.12 -0.09 13.85
CA LEU A 24 -4.39 -1.12 14.61
C LEU A 24 -4.25 -0.76 16.10
N SER A 25 -4.15 0.54 16.41
CA SER A 25 -4.15 1.01 17.80
C SER A 25 -5.47 0.75 18.53
N LYS A 26 -6.59 0.58 17.80
CA LYS A 26 -7.91 0.28 18.37
C LYS A 26 -8.16 -1.23 18.53
N THR A 27 -7.32 -2.09 17.96
CA THR A 27 -7.47 -3.56 18.03
C THR A 27 -7.08 -4.09 19.43
N PRO A 28 -7.75 -5.11 20.01
CA PRO A 28 -7.38 -5.67 21.31
C PRO A 28 -5.94 -6.22 21.33
N LYS A 29 -5.24 -6.09 22.48
CA LYS A 29 -3.82 -6.45 22.68
C LYS A 29 -3.48 -7.89 22.23
N SER A 30 -4.42 -8.84 22.32
CA SER A 30 -4.21 -10.23 21.93
C SER A 30 -4.16 -10.48 20.41
N ARG A 31 -4.59 -9.52 19.59
CA ARG A 31 -4.54 -9.58 18.12
C ARG A 31 -3.59 -8.54 17.51
N ARG A 32 -2.87 -7.77 18.33
CA ARG A 32 -1.91 -6.80 17.80
C ARG A 32 -0.67 -7.56 17.29
N PRO A 33 -0.20 -7.30 16.06
CA PRO A 33 1.08 -7.81 15.60
C PRO A 33 2.20 -7.27 16.49
N ASP A 34 3.25 -8.07 16.67
CA ASP A 34 4.41 -7.66 17.46
C ASP A 34 5.11 -6.47 16.80
N PHE A 35 5.03 -5.30 17.42
CA PHE A 35 5.71 -4.07 16.95
C PHE A 35 7.24 -4.20 16.92
N LYS A 36 7.78 -5.29 17.48
CA LYS A 36 9.20 -5.67 17.43
C LYS A 36 9.60 -6.38 16.13
N ASP A 37 8.63 -6.84 15.34
CA ASP A 37 8.92 -7.54 14.09
C ASP A 37 9.28 -6.53 12.99
N TYR A 38 10.49 -6.64 12.44
CA TYR A 38 10.94 -5.80 11.33
C TYR A 38 10.05 -5.96 10.08
N ALA A 39 9.43 -7.13 9.91
CA ALA A 39 8.47 -7.37 8.83
C ALA A 39 7.23 -6.47 8.96
N TYR A 40 6.87 -6.00 10.16
CA TYR A 40 5.75 -5.09 10.39
C TYR A 40 6.03 -3.66 9.91
N TRP A 41 7.30 -3.23 9.94
CA TRP A 41 7.72 -1.89 9.50
C TRP A 41 7.96 -1.81 8.00
N LEU A 42 8.24 -2.96 7.36
CA LEU A 42 8.51 -3.07 5.94
C LEU A 42 7.42 -2.42 5.04
N PRO A 43 6.11 -2.62 5.27
CA PRO A 43 5.07 -2.01 4.46
C PRO A 43 5.04 -0.49 4.62
N PHE A 44 5.37 0.04 5.80
CA PHE A 44 5.42 1.48 6.05
C PHE A 44 6.49 2.20 5.24
N ILE A 45 7.52 1.49 4.78
CA ILE A 45 8.56 2.01 3.91
C ILE A 45 8.27 1.69 2.44
N ILE A 46 7.81 0.46 2.15
CA ILE A 46 7.55 0.01 0.78
C ILE A 46 6.37 0.79 0.15
N TYR A 47 5.27 1.00 0.87
CA TYR A 47 4.09 1.65 0.29
C TYR A 47 4.34 3.11 -0.14
N PRO A 48 5.02 3.97 0.65
CA PRO A 48 5.42 5.30 0.19
C PRO A 48 6.34 5.27 -1.04
N VAL A 49 7.26 4.31 -1.12
CA VAL A 49 8.14 4.14 -2.28
C VAL A 49 7.32 3.77 -3.52
N ILE A 50 6.38 2.83 -3.40
CA ILE A 50 5.54 2.45 -4.54
C ILE A 50 4.63 3.61 -4.96
N SER A 51 4.07 4.36 -3.99
CA SER A 51 3.29 5.58 -4.29
C SER A 51 4.13 6.61 -5.05
N ALA A 52 5.41 6.80 -4.70
CA ALA A 52 6.31 7.68 -5.42
C ALA A 52 6.53 7.22 -6.88
N VAL A 53 6.68 5.91 -7.11
CA VAL A 53 6.85 5.32 -8.46
C VAL A 53 5.58 5.48 -9.29
N ILE A 54 4.40 5.22 -8.72
CA ILE A 54 3.11 5.41 -9.41
C ILE A 54 2.91 6.89 -9.76
N ALA A 55 3.18 7.78 -8.82
CA ALA A 55 3.10 9.21 -9.03
C ALA A 55 4.05 9.64 -10.17
N TYR A 56 5.30 9.18 -10.15
CA TYR A 56 6.27 9.44 -11.21
C TYR A 56 5.76 9.00 -12.59
N ALA A 57 5.22 7.79 -12.71
CA ALA A 57 4.64 7.28 -13.95
C ALA A 57 3.45 8.14 -14.44
N TYR A 58 2.62 8.65 -13.53
CA TYR A 58 1.50 9.53 -13.88
C TYR A 58 1.95 10.91 -14.38
N PHE A 59 3.05 11.47 -13.84
CA PHE A 59 3.54 12.79 -14.26
C PHE A 59 4.35 12.77 -15.55
N ASP A 60 4.96 11.63 -15.91
CA ASP A 60 5.64 11.47 -17.20
C ASP A 60 4.64 11.58 -18.37
N SER A 61 3.38 11.22 -18.13
CA SER A 61 2.30 11.26 -19.13
C SER A 61 1.79 12.67 -19.48
N LYS A 62 2.45 13.76 -19.01
CA LYS A 62 2.07 15.18 -19.21
C LYS A 62 0.62 15.52 -18.85
N ALA A 63 -0.03 14.71 -18.01
CA ALA A 63 -1.34 15.04 -17.49
C ALA A 63 -1.23 16.25 -16.57
N ASP A 64 -2.13 17.24 -16.73
CA ASP A 64 -2.27 18.36 -15.79
C ASP A 64 -2.93 17.84 -14.50
N VAL A 65 -2.12 17.18 -13.67
CA VAL A 65 -2.61 16.62 -12.41
C VAL A 65 -2.65 17.73 -11.36
N ASN A 66 -3.85 18.14 -10.98
CA ASN A 66 -4.06 19.07 -9.87
C ASN A 66 -3.47 18.49 -8.56
N LYS A 67 -2.94 19.33 -7.68
CA LYS A 67 -2.32 18.93 -6.39
C LYS A 67 -3.25 18.05 -5.55
N MET A 68 -4.56 18.30 -5.61
CA MET A 68 -5.59 17.50 -4.95
C MET A 68 -5.67 16.07 -5.49
N LEU A 69 -5.56 15.90 -6.82
CA LEU A 69 -5.54 14.60 -7.48
C LEU A 69 -4.29 13.80 -7.08
N ALA A 70 -3.14 14.47 -7.00
CA ALA A 70 -1.89 13.81 -6.58
C ALA A 70 -2.00 13.20 -5.17
N ILE A 71 -2.65 13.90 -4.22
CA ILE A 71 -2.91 13.37 -2.87
C ILE A 71 -3.83 12.14 -2.94
N GLN A 72 -4.92 12.21 -3.72
CA GLN A 72 -5.87 11.10 -3.83
C GLN A 72 -5.24 9.86 -4.47
N ILE A 73 -4.39 10.05 -5.50
CA ILE A 73 -3.62 8.97 -6.13
C ILE A 73 -2.69 8.33 -5.09
N GLY A 74 -2.01 9.15 -4.30
CA GLY A 74 -1.13 8.66 -3.24
C GLY A 74 -1.85 7.90 -2.14
N ALA A 75 -3.00 8.40 -1.68
CA ALA A 75 -3.80 7.77 -0.63
C ALA A 75 -4.44 6.45 -1.07
N SER A 76 -4.83 6.34 -2.35
CA SER A 76 -5.47 5.13 -2.90
C SER A 76 -4.47 4.07 -3.39
N SER A 77 -3.25 4.45 -3.77
CA SER A 77 -2.24 3.53 -4.31
C SER A 77 -1.98 2.27 -3.45
N PRO A 78 -1.80 2.35 -2.12
CA PRO A 78 -1.62 1.16 -1.27
C PRO A 78 -2.83 0.22 -1.31
N LEU A 79 -4.03 0.78 -1.33
CA LEU A 79 -5.28 0.00 -1.42
C LEU A 79 -5.43 -0.68 -2.77
N ILE A 80 -5.05 0.01 -3.86
CA ILE A 80 -5.06 -0.55 -5.21
C ILE A 80 -4.11 -1.75 -5.28
N ILE A 81 -2.87 -1.60 -4.79
CA ILE A 81 -1.88 -2.69 -4.77
C ILE A 81 -2.37 -3.86 -3.92
N LYS A 82 -2.93 -3.58 -2.73
CA LYS A 82 -3.46 -4.61 -1.84
C LYS A 82 -4.64 -5.36 -2.46
N SER A 83 -5.52 -4.64 -3.16
CA SER A 83 -6.65 -5.23 -3.88
C SER A 83 -6.17 -6.09 -5.05
N LEU A 84 -5.15 -5.61 -5.78
CA LEU A 84 -4.54 -6.37 -6.87
C LEU A 84 -3.87 -7.65 -6.36
N ALA A 85 -3.12 -7.58 -5.26
CA ALA A 85 -2.49 -8.75 -4.64
C ALA A 85 -3.53 -9.77 -4.15
N ASN A 86 -4.65 -9.33 -3.59
CA ASN A 86 -5.75 -10.21 -3.16
C ASN A 86 -6.56 -10.78 -4.33
N ALA A 87 -6.58 -10.10 -5.48
CA ALA A 87 -7.26 -10.58 -6.68
C ALA A 87 -6.49 -11.70 -7.39
N VAL A 88 -5.19 -11.88 -7.09
CA VAL A 88 -4.41 -13.02 -7.60
C VAL A 88 -4.85 -14.29 -6.85
N PRO A 89 -5.45 -15.29 -7.51
CA PRO A 89 -5.93 -16.50 -6.85
C PRO A 89 -4.77 -17.34 -6.30
N ASN A 90 -4.85 -17.76 -5.04
CA ASN A 90 -3.88 -18.67 -4.40
C ASN A 90 -4.17 -20.16 -4.74
N GLU A 91 -4.43 -20.50 -6.00
CA GLU A 91 -4.88 -21.84 -6.42
C GLU A 91 -3.76 -22.90 -6.54
N ILE A 92 -2.58 -22.71 -5.95
CA ILE A 92 -1.46 -23.66 -6.13
C ILE A 92 -1.36 -24.71 -4.99
N THR A 93 -2.06 -24.57 -3.87
CA THR A 93 -1.84 -25.41 -2.67
C THR A 93 -2.83 -26.59 -2.46
N SER A 94 -3.63 -26.96 -3.46
CA SER A 94 -4.67 -28.01 -3.28
C SER A 94 -4.27 -29.44 -3.69
N ILE A 95 -3.13 -29.65 -4.39
CA ILE A 95 -2.87 -30.95 -5.08
C ILE A 95 -1.97 -31.94 -4.29
N SER A 96 -1.56 -31.65 -3.05
CA SER A 96 -0.66 -32.57 -2.29
C SER A 96 -1.31 -33.36 -1.15
N GLY A 97 -2.64 -33.34 -1.01
CA GLY A 97 -3.34 -33.90 0.18
C GLY A 97 -4.19 -35.16 -0.02
N LYS A 98 -4.37 -35.67 -1.26
CA LYS A 98 -5.29 -36.81 -1.51
C LYS A 98 -4.66 -37.89 -2.39
N ARG A 99 -3.83 -38.75 -1.80
CA ARG A 99 -3.75 -40.18 -2.17
C ARG A 99 -3.47 -41.01 -0.93
N LYS A 100 -4.54 -41.31 -0.18
CA LYS A 100 -4.66 -42.54 0.59
C LYS A 100 -5.81 -43.32 -0.06
N ILE A 101 -5.45 -44.28 -0.90
CA ILE A 101 -6.26 -45.47 -1.20
C ILE A 101 -5.26 -46.62 -1.24
#